data_AF-A0A7C7CBS8-F1
#
_entry.id   AF-A0A7C7CBS8-F1
#
_cell.length_a   1.000
_cell.length_b   1.000
_cell.length_c   1.000
_cell.angle_alpha   90.00
_cell.angle_beta   90.00
_cell.angle_gamma   90.00
#
_symmetry.space_group_name_H-M   'P 1'
#
loop_
_entity.id
_entity.type
_entity.pdbx_description
1 polymer ?
#
loop_
_entity_poly.entity_id
_entity_poly.type
_entity_poly.pdbx_seq_one_letter_code
_entity_poly.pdbx_strand_id
1 'polypeptide(L)'
;MRIRHQKPGRHRAGLPKVPSSACLRAPTVGDVIALSQAMIQSARANDWDAVQLLQQQREGGIQSLFAKIEPDDREILAQAMQQVLDYDRVLVTLTEEYRADLSRQHKHLRTGRKAASAYVSL
;
A
#
# COMPACT_ATOMS: atom_id res chain seq x y z
N MET A 1 10.80 -7.92 76.36
CA MET A 1 11.78 -7.29 75.43
C MET A 1 12.29 -8.31 74.44
N ARG A 2 11.97 -8.15 73.15
CA ARG A 2 12.78 -8.62 72.00
C ARG A 2 12.15 -8.04 70.73
N ILE A 3 12.66 -6.89 70.34
CA ILE A 3 12.35 -6.19 69.09
C ILE A 3 13.02 -7.00 67.97
N ARG A 4 12.27 -7.39 66.94
CA ARG A 4 12.85 -7.84 65.67
C ARG A 4 12.24 -7.06 64.51
N HIS A 5 13.16 -6.61 63.69
CA HIS A 5 13.06 -5.53 62.72
C HIS A 5 12.23 -5.89 61.49
N GLN A 6 11.56 -4.87 60.97
CA GLN A 6 11.00 -4.77 59.61
C GLN A 6 11.99 -5.29 58.55
N LYS A 7 11.47 -6.06 57.59
CA LYS A 7 12.00 -6.12 56.22
C LYS A 7 10.92 -5.52 55.31
N PRO A 8 11.20 -4.45 54.54
CA PRO A 8 10.22 -3.90 53.63
C PRO A 8 10.01 -4.86 52.45
N GLY A 9 8.74 -5.23 52.24
CA GLY A 9 8.30 -5.94 51.06
C GLY A 9 8.67 -5.13 49.83
N ARG A 10 9.35 -5.78 48.88
CA ARG A 10 9.56 -5.22 47.54
C ARG A 10 8.19 -5.00 46.92
N HIS A 11 7.73 -3.77 46.90
CA HIS A 11 6.68 -3.33 46.00
C HIS A 11 7.18 -3.62 44.58
N ARG A 12 6.74 -4.74 43.99
CA ARG A 12 6.70 -4.86 42.53
C ARG A 12 5.72 -3.79 42.08
N ALA A 13 6.26 -2.62 41.75
CA ALA A 13 5.56 -1.63 40.96
C ALA A 13 4.93 -2.40 39.79
N GLY A 14 3.60 -2.37 39.72
CA GLY A 14 2.87 -2.84 38.56
C GLY A 14 3.42 -2.05 37.39
N LEU A 15 4.26 -2.71 36.59
CA LEU A 15 4.60 -2.23 35.27
C LEU A 15 3.27 -1.90 34.59
N PRO A 16 3.11 -0.69 34.03
CA PRO A 16 1.94 -0.43 33.21
C PRO A 16 1.90 -1.56 32.17
N LYS A 17 0.75 -2.23 32.05
CA LYS A 17 0.44 -3.05 30.88
C LYS A 17 0.61 -2.11 29.69
N VAL A 18 1.81 -2.10 29.11
CA VAL A 18 1.99 -1.70 27.71
C VAL A 18 0.91 -2.50 26.98
N PRO A 19 0.00 -1.85 26.23
CA PRO A 19 -0.92 -2.60 25.40
C PRO A 19 -0.06 -3.46 24.48
N SER A 20 -0.04 -4.76 24.80
CA SER A 20 0.58 -5.81 24.03
C SER A 20 0.18 -5.60 22.58
N SER A 21 1.18 -5.38 21.71
CA SER A 21 1.14 -5.44 20.25
C SER A 21 -0.19 -5.01 19.63
N ALA A 22 -0.24 -3.82 19.01
CA ALA A 22 -1.26 -3.51 18.01
C ALA A 22 -1.52 -4.79 17.19
N CYS A 23 -2.70 -5.37 17.39
CA CYS A 23 -2.97 -6.74 16.95
C CYS A 23 -2.71 -6.79 15.45
N LEU A 24 -1.67 -7.51 15.02
CA LEU A 24 -1.44 -7.81 13.61
C LEU A 24 -2.55 -8.77 13.19
N ARG A 25 -3.73 -8.20 12.91
CA ARG A 25 -4.86 -8.89 12.32
C ARG A 25 -4.43 -9.35 10.93
N ALA A 26 -4.81 -10.57 10.57
CA ALA A 26 -4.63 -11.04 9.20
C ALA A 26 -5.35 -10.08 8.23
N PRO A 27 -4.72 -9.75 7.09
CA PRO A 27 -5.35 -8.92 6.08
C PRO A 27 -6.64 -9.59 5.60
N THR A 28 -7.68 -8.79 5.45
CA THR A 28 -8.99 -9.22 4.97
C THR A 28 -9.13 -8.88 3.49
N VAL A 29 -10.13 -9.50 2.86
CA VAL A 29 -10.54 -9.17 1.50
C VAL A 29 -10.85 -7.68 1.33
N GLY A 30 -11.51 -7.06 2.33
CA GLY A 30 -11.80 -5.63 2.33
C GLY A 30 -10.55 -4.75 2.34
N ASP A 31 -9.48 -5.19 3.01
CA ASP A 31 -8.22 -4.45 3.03
C ASP A 31 -7.55 -4.46 1.64
N VAL A 32 -7.59 -5.60 0.95
CA VAL A 32 -7.07 -5.72 -0.43
C VAL A 32 -7.85 -4.82 -1.40
N ILE A 33 -9.17 -4.80 -1.29
CA ILE A 33 -10.02 -3.90 -2.09
C ILE A 33 -9.68 -2.42 -1.81
N ALA A 34 -9.54 -2.05 -0.53
CA ALA A 34 -9.19 -0.69 -0.15
C ALA A 34 -7.81 -0.28 -0.70
N LEU A 35 -6.83 -1.19 -0.67
CA LEU A 35 -5.52 -0.96 -1.28
C LEU A 35 -5.63 -0.75 -2.79
N SER A 36 -6.39 -1.57 -3.51
CA SER A 36 -6.62 -1.38 -4.96
C SER A 36 -7.26 -0.03 -5.28
N GLN A 37 -8.23 0.41 -4.48
CA GLN A 37 -8.85 1.72 -4.63
C GLN A 37 -7.88 2.87 -4.35
N ALA A 38 -7.04 2.72 -3.31
CA ALA A 38 -6.00 3.70 -2.99
C ALA A 38 -4.97 3.81 -4.12
N MET A 39 -4.56 2.69 -4.71
CA MET A 39 -3.67 2.69 -5.87
C MET A 39 -4.25 3.48 -7.05
N ILE A 40 -5.54 3.31 -7.36
CA ILE A 40 -6.20 4.07 -8.43
C ILE A 40 -6.20 5.57 -8.11
N GLN A 41 -6.44 5.95 -6.85
CA GLN A 41 -6.39 7.35 -6.43
C GLN A 41 -4.98 7.93 -6.58
N SER A 42 -3.94 7.21 -6.14
CA SER A 42 -2.54 7.61 -6.31
C SER A 42 -2.15 7.74 -7.78
N ALA A 43 -2.54 6.78 -8.63
CA ALA A 43 -2.29 6.83 -10.07
C ALA A 43 -2.96 8.06 -10.72
N ARG A 44 -4.21 8.37 -10.36
CA ARG A 44 -4.91 9.58 -10.82
C ARG A 44 -4.23 10.87 -10.33
N ALA A 45 -3.59 10.83 -9.18
CA ALA A 45 -2.79 11.93 -8.64
C ALA A 45 -1.37 12.00 -9.22
N ASN A 46 -1.00 11.11 -10.15
CA ASN A 46 0.36 10.90 -10.67
C ASN A 46 1.42 10.54 -9.60
N ASP A 47 0.98 10.03 -8.45
CA ASP A 47 1.85 9.55 -7.37
C ASP A 47 2.20 8.07 -7.58
N TRP A 48 3.06 7.81 -8.58
CA TRP A 48 3.43 6.45 -8.98
C TRP A 48 4.31 5.73 -7.95
N ASP A 49 5.04 6.47 -7.12
CA ASP A 49 5.81 5.91 -6.00
C ASP A 49 4.86 5.33 -4.94
N ALA A 50 3.78 6.04 -4.61
CA ALA A 50 2.73 5.51 -3.74
C ALA A 50 2.03 4.28 -4.34
N VAL A 51 1.77 4.27 -5.66
CA VAL A 51 1.20 3.10 -6.34
C VAL A 51 2.09 1.87 -6.15
N GLN A 52 3.41 2.02 -6.28
CA GLN A 52 4.36 0.92 -6.09
C GLN A 52 4.36 0.40 -4.65
N LEU A 53 4.34 1.29 -3.65
CA LEU A 53 4.27 0.90 -2.24
C LEU A 53 2.97 0.14 -1.93
N LEU A 54 1.84 0.67 -2.39
CA LEU A 54 0.52 0.07 -2.17
C LEU A 54 0.40 -1.29 -2.87
N GLN A 55 1.01 -1.46 -4.05
CA GLN A 55 1.06 -2.75 -4.75
C GLN A 55 1.75 -3.82 -3.90
N GLN A 56 2.89 -3.51 -3.29
CA GLN A 56 3.62 -4.46 -2.44
C GLN A 56 2.77 -4.89 -1.23
N GLN A 57 2.05 -3.94 -0.62
CA GLN A 57 1.14 -4.23 0.49
C GLN A 57 -0.03 -5.11 0.03
N ARG A 58 -0.60 -4.82 -1.15
CA ARG A 58 -1.70 -5.59 -1.73
C ARG A 58 -1.29 -7.02 -2.04
N GLU A 59 -0.11 -7.22 -2.62
CA GLU A 59 0.44 -8.55 -2.91
C GLU A 59 0.62 -9.38 -1.64
N GLY A 60 1.20 -8.81 -0.59
CA GLY A 60 1.31 -9.48 0.71
C GLY A 60 -0.05 -9.82 1.31
N GLY A 61 -1.04 -8.93 1.15
CA GLY A 61 -2.42 -9.16 1.57
C GLY A 61 -3.08 -10.32 0.83
N ILE A 62 -2.98 -10.33 -0.50
CA ILE A 62 -3.51 -11.40 -1.36
C ILE A 62 -2.86 -12.74 -1.00
N GLN A 63 -1.53 -12.81 -0.92
CA GLN A 63 -0.82 -14.04 -0.56
C GLN A 63 -1.29 -14.60 0.79
N SER A 64 -1.51 -13.72 1.77
CA SER A 64 -2.01 -14.11 3.09
C SER A 64 -3.43 -14.65 3.05
N LEU A 65 -4.31 -14.07 2.23
CA LEU A 65 -5.68 -14.56 2.03
C LEU A 65 -5.69 -15.96 1.40
N PHE A 66 -4.84 -16.19 0.39
CA PHE A 66 -4.78 -17.47 -0.30
C PHE A 66 -4.09 -18.57 0.52
N ALA A 67 -3.28 -18.21 1.52
CA ALA A 67 -2.58 -19.19 2.36
C ALA A 67 -3.51 -20.07 3.21
N LYS A 68 -4.71 -19.56 3.57
CA LYS A 68 -5.69 -20.32 4.35
C LYS A 68 -7.11 -19.91 3.97
N ILE A 69 -7.66 -20.61 2.98
CA ILE A 69 -9.04 -20.41 2.52
C ILE A 69 -9.94 -21.51 3.09
N GLU A 70 -10.89 -21.13 3.92
CA GLU A 70 -11.96 -22.02 4.37
C GLU A 70 -12.95 -22.28 3.22
N PRO A 71 -13.52 -23.48 3.08
CA PRO A 71 -14.42 -23.82 1.96
C PRO A 71 -15.60 -22.85 1.78
N ASP A 72 -16.18 -22.39 2.90
CA ASP A 72 -17.35 -21.51 2.91
C ASP A 72 -17.02 -20.08 2.44
N ASP A 73 -15.75 -19.67 2.52
CA ASP A 73 -15.30 -18.33 2.12
C ASP A 73 -14.88 -18.26 0.63
N ARG A 74 -14.82 -19.40 -0.07
CA ARG A 74 -14.29 -19.48 -1.44
C ARG A 74 -15.05 -18.62 -2.43
N GLU A 75 -16.39 -18.63 -2.36
CA GLU A 75 -17.22 -17.87 -3.29
C GLU A 75 -17.09 -16.37 -3.05
N ILE A 76 -17.10 -15.95 -1.78
CA ILE A 76 -16.90 -14.55 -1.38
C ILE A 76 -15.53 -14.07 -1.84
N LEU A 77 -14.49 -14.87 -1.61
CA LEU A 77 -13.14 -14.55 -2.07
C LEU A 77 -13.06 -14.45 -3.60
N ALA A 78 -13.70 -15.37 -4.33
CA ALA A 78 -13.71 -15.35 -5.79
C ALA A 78 -14.36 -14.06 -6.34
N GLN A 79 -15.51 -13.66 -5.80
CA GLN A 79 -16.20 -12.42 -6.19
C GLN A 79 -15.33 -11.19 -5.91
N ALA A 80 -14.69 -11.13 -4.75
CA ALA A 80 -13.81 -10.02 -4.43
C ALA A 80 -12.55 -9.98 -5.30
N MET A 81 -12.00 -11.14 -5.68
CA MET A 81 -10.87 -11.19 -6.61
C MET A 81 -11.26 -10.73 -8.02
N GLN A 82 -12.50 -10.98 -8.47
CA GLN A 82 -12.99 -10.38 -9.71
C GLN A 82 -12.98 -8.85 -9.61
N GLN A 83 -13.42 -8.29 -8.49
CA GLN A 83 -13.37 -6.85 -8.26
C GLN A 83 -11.93 -6.30 -8.25
N VAL A 84 -10.97 -7.04 -7.67
CA VAL A 84 -9.55 -6.68 -7.72
C VAL A 84 -9.02 -6.68 -9.17
N LEU A 85 -9.39 -7.67 -9.98
CA LEU A 85 -9.00 -7.72 -11.39
C LEU A 85 -9.59 -6.56 -12.21
N ASP A 86 -10.82 -6.13 -11.88
CA ASP A 86 -11.40 -4.94 -12.50
C ASP A 86 -10.62 -3.67 -12.14
N TYR A 87 -10.14 -3.55 -10.90
CA TYR A 87 -9.25 -2.46 -10.51
C TYR A 87 -7.89 -2.52 -11.23
N ASP A 88 -7.33 -3.71 -11.44
CA ASP A 88 -6.09 -3.88 -12.19
C ASP A 88 -6.23 -3.42 -13.64
N ARG A 89 -7.38 -3.70 -14.29
CA ARG A 89 -7.68 -3.19 -15.64
C ARG A 89 -7.66 -1.65 -15.67
N VAL A 90 -8.27 -1.01 -14.67
CA VAL A 90 -8.26 0.46 -14.55
C VAL A 90 -6.83 0.99 -14.39
N LEU A 91 -6.00 0.36 -13.55
CA LEU A 91 -4.61 0.75 -13.35
C LEU A 91 -3.76 0.61 -14.63
N VAL A 92 -3.97 -0.45 -15.41
CA VAL A 92 -3.31 -0.64 -16.71
C VAL A 92 -3.65 0.52 -17.65
N THR A 93 -4.93 0.86 -17.78
CA THR A 93 -5.37 1.99 -18.62
C THR A 93 -4.72 3.31 -18.18
N LEU A 94 -4.72 3.62 -16.88
CA LEU A 94 -4.07 4.83 -16.35
C LEU A 94 -2.56 4.85 -16.63
N THR A 95 -1.89 3.71 -16.54
CA THR A 95 -0.46 3.58 -16.82
C THR A 95 -0.16 3.83 -18.30
N GLU A 96 -0.99 3.31 -19.21
CA GLU A 96 -0.84 3.53 -20.65
C GLU A 96 -1.05 5.00 -21.02
N GLU A 97 -2.08 5.63 -20.45
CA GLU A 97 -2.36 7.06 -20.63
C GLU A 97 -1.18 7.93 -20.18
N TYR A 98 -0.64 7.66 -18.99
CA TYR A 98 0.51 8.38 -18.45
C TYR A 98 1.77 8.21 -19.32
N ARG A 99 2.05 6.99 -19.79
CA ARG A 99 3.17 6.73 -20.71
C ARG A 99 3.01 7.47 -22.04
N ALA A 100 1.79 7.54 -22.57
CA ALA A 100 1.49 8.27 -23.78
C ALA A 100 1.69 9.79 -23.60
N ASP A 101 1.32 10.32 -22.43
CA ASP A 101 1.54 11.73 -22.10
C ASP A 101 3.02 12.08 -21.94
N LEU A 102 3.78 11.31 -21.15
CA LEU A 102 5.23 11.47 -21.03
C LEU A 102 5.94 11.43 -22.39
N SER A 103 5.51 10.52 -23.28
CA SER A 103 6.05 10.42 -24.63
C SER A 103 5.78 11.68 -25.46
N ARG A 104 4.61 12.32 -25.29
CA ARG A 104 4.26 13.58 -25.95
C ARG A 104 5.09 14.74 -25.39
N GLN A 105 5.21 14.85 -24.07
CA GLN A 105 6.02 15.87 -23.42
C GLN A 105 7.49 15.80 -23.86
N HIS A 106 8.08 14.59 -23.88
CA HIS A 106 9.47 14.40 -24.31
C HIS A 106 9.69 14.78 -25.78
N LYS A 107 8.75 14.44 -26.67
CA LYS A 107 8.79 14.87 -28.08
C LYS A 107 8.74 16.40 -28.20
N HIS A 108 7.87 17.05 -27.43
CA HIS A 108 7.73 18.50 -27.43
C HIS A 108 9.04 19.19 -26.98
N LEU A 109 9.62 18.77 -25.86
CA LEU A 109 10.90 19.29 -25.36
C LEU A 109 12.03 19.12 -26.38
N ARG A 110 12.11 17.96 -27.04
CA ARG A 110 13.14 17.71 -28.07
C ARG A 110 13.00 18.66 -29.27
N THR A 111 11.78 18.92 -29.73
CA THR A 111 11.52 19.85 -30.83
C THR A 111 11.83 21.29 -30.41
N GLY A 112 11.43 21.70 -29.20
CA GLY A 112 11.75 23.02 -28.65
C GLY A 112 13.25 23.26 -28.53
N ARG A 113 14.01 22.27 -28.03
CA ARG A 113 15.48 22.35 -27.95
C ARG A 113 16.13 22.48 -29.32
N LYS A 114 15.63 21.77 -30.34
CA LYS A 114 16.13 21.90 -31.73
C LYS A 114 15.86 23.29 -32.30
N ALA A 115 14.66 23.83 -32.09
CA ALA A 115 14.31 25.18 -32.52
C ALA A 115 15.19 26.23 -31.83
N ALA A 116 15.35 26.13 -30.50
CA ALA A 116 16.21 27.03 -29.73
C ALA A 116 17.68 26.99 -30.22
N SER A 117 18.23 25.80 -30.50
CA SER A 117 19.58 25.69 -31.04
C SER A 117 19.73 26.32 -32.42
N ALA A 118 18.69 26.25 -33.26
CA ALA A 118 18.72 26.85 -34.60
C ALA A 118 18.75 28.39 -34.55
N TYR A 119 18.03 28.99 -33.60
CA TYR A 119 18.03 30.44 -33.39
C TYR A 119 19.35 30.99 -32.84
N VAL A 120 20.06 30.21 -32.02
CA VAL A 120 21.37 30.61 -31.46
C VAL A 120 22.50 30.48 -32.50
N SER A 121 22.31 29.66 -33.54
CA SER A 121 23.28 29.44 -34.62
C SER A 121 23.07 30.33 -35.87
N LEU A 122 22.10 31.25 -35.83
CA LEU A 122 21.84 32.27 -36.86
C LEU A 122 22.52 33.59 -36.48
#